data_AF-A0A1Y1IDT7-F1
#
_entry.id   AF-A0A1Y1IDT7-F1
#
_cell.length_a   1.000
_cell.length_b   1.000
_cell.length_c   1.000
_cell.angle_alpha   90.00
_cell.angle_beta   90.00
_cell.angle_gamma   90.00
#
_symmetry.space_group_name_H-M   'P 1'
#
loop_
_entity.id
_entity.type
_entity.pdbx_description
1 polymer ?
#
loop_
_entity_poly.entity_id
_entity_poly.type
_entity_poly.pdbx_seq_one_letter_code
_entity_poly.pdbx_strand_id
1 'polypeptide(L)'
;MISWDILLWLAGFVVVAGLLGIVMYTLICLSDLENDFINPHDSAARINKFVIPEFAGHAGLTVLLLLTGHWVMFLFNLPLMVYHARQYSRNSHLMDVTEIFKDLEAEKRLRLIKLGFYLSLFIVVIFRLVETGVGLLMEEHGDTIETKVFGNMAE
;
A
#
# COMPACT_ATOMS: atom_id res chain seq x y z
N MET A 1 19.72 -2.38 18.67
CA MET A 1 19.81 -1.74 17.33
C MET A 1 18.45 -1.81 16.70
N ILE A 2 17.89 -0.74 16.14
CA ILE A 2 16.59 -0.82 15.44
C ILE A 2 16.74 -1.84 14.30
N SER A 3 16.03 -2.97 14.39
CA SER A 3 16.00 -3.97 13.32
C SER A 3 15.46 -3.32 12.06
N TRP A 4 16.16 -3.48 10.93
CA TRP A 4 15.80 -2.90 9.63
C TRP A 4 14.35 -3.22 9.23
N ASP A 5 13.80 -4.31 9.75
CA ASP A 5 12.42 -4.72 9.57
C ASP A 5 11.40 -3.71 10.11
N ILE A 6 11.61 -3.07 11.28
CA ILE A 6 10.66 -2.05 11.78
C ILE A 6 10.57 -0.89 10.79
N LEU A 7 11.73 -0.40 10.34
CA LEU A 7 11.78 0.73 9.42
C LEU A 7 11.05 0.39 8.12
N LEU A 8 11.19 -0.84 7.63
CA LEU A 8 10.43 -1.33 6.48
C LEU A 8 8.92 -1.34 6.76
N TRP A 9 8.47 -1.94 7.87
CA TRP A 9 7.04 -2.02 8.18
C TRP A 9 6.42 -0.64 8.41
N LEU A 10 7.17 0.28 9.01
CA LEU A 10 6.76 1.65 9.26
C LEU A 10 6.70 2.47 7.95
N ALA A 11 7.69 2.33 7.07
CA ALA A 11 7.65 2.91 5.73
C ALA A 11 6.50 2.33 4.90
N GLY A 12 6.31 1.01 4.96
CA GLY A 12 5.19 0.31 4.32
C GLY A 12 3.84 0.84 4.81
N PHE A 13 3.69 1.07 6.12
CA PHE A 13 2.47 1.63 6.69
C PHE A 13 2.14 3.00 6.10
N VAL A 14 3.12 3.92 6.06
CA VAL A 14 2.93 5.27 5.50
C VAL A 14 2.57 5.21 4.02
N VAL A 15 3.27 4.36 3.25
CA VAL A 15 3.01 4.21 1.81
C VAL A 15 1.62 3.63 1.56
N VAL A 16 1.22 2.55 2.25
CA VAL A 16 -0.12 1.95 2.07
C VAL A 16 -1.23 2.90 2.51
N ALA A 17 -1.03 3.66 3.59
CA ALA A 17 -1.98 4.70 4.00
C ALA A 17 -2.12 5.80 2.92
N GLY A 18 -1.01 6.23 2.31
CA GLY A 18 -1.02 7.17 1.20
C GLY A 18 -1.75 6.62 -0.03
N LEU A 19 -1.51 5.34 -0.38
CA LEU A 19 -2.20 4.66 -1.48
C LEU A 19 -3.71 4.56 -1.24
N LEU A 20 -4.13 4.22 -0.01
CA LEU A 20 -5.54 4.22 0.38
C LEU A 20 -6.16 5.61 0.24
N GLY A 21 -5.47 6.66 0.67
CA GLY A 21 -5.91 8.04 0.52
C GLY A 21 -6.11 8.44 -0.95
N ILE A 22 -5.18 8.06 -1.82
CA ILE A 22 -5.27 8.32 -3.26
C ILE A 22 -6.46 7.59 -3.90
N VAL A 23 -6.67 6.31 -3.57
CA VAL A 23 -7.81 5.54 -4.09
C VAL A 23 -9.14 6.09 -3.59
N MET A 24 -9.22 6.46 -2.31
CA MET A 24 -10.42 7.07 -1.74
C MET A 24 -10.73 8.41 -2.39
N TYR A 25 -9.73 9.28 -2.57
CA TYR A 25 -9.91 10.56 -3.28
C TYR A 25 -10.44 10.33 -4.70
N THR A 26 -9.90 9.34 -5.39
CA THR A 26 -10.32 8.98 -6.74
C THR A 26 -11.77 8.47 -6.78
N LEU A 27 -12.18 7.65 -5.81
CA LEU A 27 -13.57 7.18 -5.69
C LEU A 27 -14.55 8.33 -5.41
N ILE A 28 -14.14 9.32 -4.60
CA ILE A 28 -14.94 10.53 -4.36
C ILE A 28 -15.10 11.31 -5.67
N CYS A 29 -14.02 11.58 -6.41
CA CYS A 29 -14.12 12.26 -7.70
C CYS A 29 -15.00 11.52 -8.71
N LEU A 30 -14.99 10.18 -8.68
CA LEU A 30 -15.86 9.36 -9.53
C LEU A 30 -17.32 9.42 -9.10
N SER A 31 -17.59 9.45 -7.78
CA SER A 31 -18.93 9.61 -7.22
C SER A 31 -19.49 11.03 -7.43
N ASP A 32 -18.64 12.05 -7.40
CA ASP A 32 -19.03 13.43 -7.73
C ASP A 32 -19.40 13.56 -9.21
N LEU A 33 -18.67 12.83 -10.08
CA LEU A 33 -18.97 12.74 -11.51
C LEU A 33 -20.31 12.02 -11.77
N GLU A 34 -20.59 10.93 -11.06
CA GLU A 34 -21.84 10.16 -11.18
C GLU A 34 -23.08 10.98 -10.79
N ASN A 35 -22.92 11.91 -9.84
CA ASN A 35 -24.01 12.78 -9.38
C ASN A 35 -24.05 14.14 -10.11
N ASP A 36 -23.37 14.26 -11.26
CA ASP A 36 -23.28 15.50 -12.07
C ASP A 36 -22.73 16.74 -11.33
N PHE A 37 -21.98 16.55 -10.23
CA PHE A 37 -21.41 17.67 -9.47
C PHE A 37 -20.16 18.28 -10.12
N ILE A 38 -19.47 17.53 -10.99
CA ILE A 38 -18.21 17.94 -11.61
C ILE A 38 -18.14 17.50 -13.08
N ASN A 39 -17.47 18.29 -13.92
CA ASN A 39 -17.32 17.99 -15.33
C ASN A 39 -16.40 16.77 -15.55
N PRO A 40 -16.74 15.82 -16.45
CA PRO A 40 -15.88 14.71 -16.90
C PRO A 40 -14.40 15.04 -17.07
N HIS A 41 -14.14 16.16 -17.74
CA HIS A 41 -12.80 16.59 -18.10
C HIS A 41 -11.96 16.95 -16.86
N ASP A 42 -12.59 17.62 -15.89
CA ASP A 42 -11.92 18.04 -14.66
C ASP A 42 -11.65 16.86 -13.73
N SER A 43 -12.58 15.90 -13.65
CA SER A 43 -12.37 14.65 -12.92
C SER A 43 -11.25 13.80 -13.54
N ALA A 44 -11.24 13.62 -14.86
CA ALA A 44 -10.20 12.85 -15.54
C ALA A 44 -8.80 13.45 -15.32
N ALA A 45 -8.65 14.78 -15.43
CA ALA A 45 -7.39 15.47 -15.18
C ALA A 45 -6.89 15.30 -13.74
N ARG A 46 -7.79 15.38 -12.75
CA ARG A 46 -7.47 15.16 -11.34
C ARG A 46 -7.01 13.73 -11.09
N ILE A 47 -7.75 12.73 -11.58
CA ILE A 47 -7.41 11.32 -11.35
C ILE A 47 -6.08 10.98 -12.03
N ASN A 48 -5.86 11.46 -13.26
CA ASN A 48 -4.63 11.17 -14.01
C ASN A 48 -3.37 11.67 -13.29
N LYS A 49 -3.46 12.80 -12.57
CA LYS A 49 -2.35 13.31 -11.76
C LYS A 49 -1.96 12.35 -10.61
N PHE A 50 -2.91 11.59 -10.09
CA PHE A 50 -2.69 10.66 -8.97
C PHE A 50 -2.41 9.21 -9.40
N VAL A 51 -2.62 8.87 -10.68
CA VAL A 51 -2.27 7.55 -11.24
C VAL A 51 -0.77 7.28 -11.10
N ILE A 52 0.08 8.21 -11.54
CA ILE A 52 1.55 8.03 -11.50
C ILE A 52 2.07 7.77 -10.07
N PRO A 53 1.73 8.60 -9.05
CA PRO A 53 2.18 8.34 -7.69
C PRO A 53 1.59 7.06 -7.08
N GLU A 54 0.39 6.64 -7.46
CA GLU A 54 -0.17 5.35 -7.02
C GLU A 54 0.68 4.18 -7.51
N PHE A 55 0.99 4.17 -8.81
CA PHE A 55 1.81 3.12 -9.43
C PHE A 55 3.22 3.11 -8.87
N ALA A 56 3.84 4.29 -8.72
CA ALA A 56 5.18 4.41 -8.16
C ALA A 56 5.23 3.95 -6.69
N GLY A 57 4.24 4.32 -5.89
CA GLY A 57 4.14 3.92 -4.48
C GLY A 57 3.97 2.40 -4.33
N HIS A 58 3.07 1.80 -5.11
CA HIS A 58 2.83 0.36 -5.06
C HIS A 58 4.02 -0.46 -5.60
N ALA A 59 4.61 -0.03 -6.72
CA ALA A 59 5.80 -0.66 -7.28
C ALA A 59 6.99 -0.54 -6.31
N GLY A 60 7.22 0.64 -5.73
CA GLY A 60 8.26 0.86 -4.73
C GLY A 60 8.10 -0.06 -3.52
N LEU A 61 6.88 -0.20 -3.02
CA LEU A 61 6.58 -1.10 -1.89
C LEU A 61 6.82 -2.59 -2.26
N THR A 62 6.43 -2.99 -3.48
CA THR A 62 6.62 -4.36 -3.96
C THR A 62 8.11 -4.70 -4.15
N VAL A 63 8.91 -3.74 -4.64
CA VAL A 63 10.37 -3.87 -4.78
C VAL A 63 11.04 -3.91 -3.40
N LEU A 64 10.61 -3.07 -2.46
CA LEU A 64 11.13 -3.11 -1.07
C LEU A 64 10.87 -4.46 -0.39
N LEU A 65 9.69 -5.06 -0.60
CA LEU A 65 9.36 -6.40 -0.10
C LEU A 65 10.20 -7.50 -0.77
N LEU A 66 10.51 -7.35 -2.06
CA LEU A 66 11.40 -8.27 -2.77
C LEU A 66 12.83 -8.22 -2.23
N LEU A 67 13.36 -7.01 -2.01
CA LEU A 67 14.72 -6.80 -1.50
C LEU A 67 14.90 -7.31 -0.06
N THR A 68 13.84 -7.36 0.72
CA THR A 68 13.86 -7.87 2.10
C THR A 68 13.50 -9.34 2.22
N GLY A 69 13.33 -10.05 1.10
CA GLY A 69 13.14 -11.50 1.10
C GLY A 69 11.74 -11.96 1.57
N HIS A 70 10.75 -11.07 1.58
CA HIS A 70 9.37 -11.42 1.96
C HIS A 70 8.59 -12.01 0.77
N TRP A 71 9.00 -13.19 0.32
CA TRP A 71 8.47 -13.85 -0.89
C TRP A 71 6.95 -14.06 -0.89
N VAL A 72 6.34 -14.35 0.26
CA VAL A 72 4.90 -14.58 0.38
C VAL A 72 4.10 -13.29 0.13
N MET A 73 4.52 -12.16 0.70
CA MET A 73 3.89 -10.87 0.42
C MET A 73 4.13 -10.41 -1.02
N PHE A 74 5.32 -10.69 -1.57
CA PHE A 74 5.61 -10.39 -2.96
C PHE A 74 4.67 -11.16 -3.91
N LEU A 75 4.45 -12.46 -3.66
CA LEU A 75 3.54 -13.28 -4.45
C LEU A 75 2.09 -12.79 -4.38
N PHE A 76 1.67 -12.25 -3.23
CA PHE A 76 0.34 -11.65 -3.06
C PHE A 76 0.19 -10.31 -3.81
N ASN A 77 1.25 -9.52 -3.94
CA ASN A 77 1.25 -8.25 -4.69
C ASN A 77 1.47 -8.42 -6.20
N LEU A 78 2.03 -9.56 -6.63
CA LEU A 78 2.32 -9.88 -8.03
C LEU A 78 1.13 -9.75 -8.99
N PRO A 79 -0.09 -10.22 -8.67
CA PRO A 79 -1.26 -10.06 -9.53
C PRO A 79 -1.58 -8.58 -9.80
N LEU A 80 -1.48 -7.74 -8.77
CA LEU A 80 -1.72 -6.30 -8.88
C LEU A 80 -0.59 -5.62 -9.67
N MET A 81 0.65 -6.03 -9.46
CA MET A 81 1.80 -5.52 -10.20
C MET A 81 1.76 -5.90 -11.69
N VAL A 82 1.33 -7.12 -12.02
CA VAL A 82 1.11 -7.55 -13.42
C VAL A 82 -0.03 -6.76 -14.06
N TYR A 83 -1.10 -6.49 -13.30
CA TYR A 83 -2.19 -5.63 -13.76
C TYR A 83 -1.68 -4.20 -14.05
N HIS A 84 -0.88 -3.64 -13.15
CA HIS A 84 -0.24 -2.34 -13.34
C HIS A 84 0.73 -2.33 -14.53
N ALA A 85 1.56 -3.36 -14.70
CA ALA A 85 2.50 -3.47 -15.81
C ALA A 85 1.78 -3.59 -17.17
N ARG A 86 0.67 -4.33 -17.24
CA ARG A 86 -0.18 -4.40 -18.44
C ARG A 86 -0.83 -3.05 -18.76
N GLN A 87 -1.29 -2.31 -17.75
CA GLN A 87 -1.85 -0.98 -17.93
C GLN A 87 -0.80 0.00 -18.49
N TYR A 88 0.42 -0.05 -17.94
CA TYR A 88 1.55 0.77 -18.39
C TYR A 88 1.98 0.44 -19.83
N SER A 89 2.08 -0.86 -20.15
CA SER A 89 2.47 -1.35 -21.48
C SER A 89 1.46 -1.01 -22.59
N ARG A 90 0.18 -0.79 -22.26
CA ARG A 90 -0.85 -0.37 -23.23
C ARG A 90 -0.80 1.11 -23.57
N ASN A 91 0.15 1.90 -23.03
CA ASN A 91 0.21 3.37 -23.14
C ASN A 91 -1.08 4.11 -22.71
N SER A 92 -2.04 3.40 -22.13
CA SER A 92 -3.28 3.91 -21.57
C SER A 92 -3.09 4.44 -20.15
N HIS A 93 -1.92 5.04 -19.90
CA HIS A 93 -1.60 5.73 -18.64
C HIS A 93 -2.45 6.99 -18.46
N LEU A 94 -2.91 7.55 -19.58
CA LEU A 94 -3.92 8.60 -19.66
C LEU A 94 -5.29 7.92 -19.63
N MET A 95 -6.08 8.29 -18.63
CA MET A 95 -7.50 8.00 -18.60
C MET A 95 -8.14 8.73 -19.77
N ASP A 96 -8.49 8.01 -20.83
CA ASP A 96 -9.21 8.59 -21.96
C ASP A 96 -10.66 8.82 -21.52
N VAL A 97 -11.11 10.08 -21.62
CA VAL A 97 -12.42 10.55 -21.13
C VAL A 97 -13.58 9.78 -21.80
N THR A 98 -13.30 9.19 -22.97
CA THR A 98 -14.26 8.47 -23.81
C THR A 98 -14.54 7.02 -23.37
N GLU A 99 -13.65 6.35 -22.62
CA GLU A 99 -13.91 5.00 -22.07
C GLU A 99 -14.58 5.05 -20.67
N ILE A 100 -14.24 6.03 -19.83
CA ILE A 100 -14.81 6.22 -18.47
C ILE A 100 -16.33 6.39 -18.53
N PHE A 101 -16.84 7.15 -19.50
CA PHE A 101 -18.28 7.37 -19.65
C PHE A 101 -19.03 6.15 -20.18
N LYS A 102 -18.34 5.24 -20.87
CA LYS A 102 -18.96 4.08 -21.50
C LYS A 102 -19.14 2.92 -20.53
N ASP A 103 -18.29 2.83 -19.50
CA ASP A 103 -18.26 1.74 -18.51
C ASP A 103 -17.92 2.22 -17.09
N LEU A 104 -18.47 3.37 -16.67
CA LEU A 104 -18.23 4.01 -15.36
C LEU A 104 -18.44 3.06 -14.18
N GLU A 105 -19.49 2.25 -14.25
CA GLU A 105 -19.86 1.28 -13.20
C GLU A 105 -18.83 0.13 -13.09
N ALA A 106 -18.28 -0.32 -14.23
CA ALA A 106 -17.25 -1.34 -14.28
C ALA A 106 -15.91 -0.81 -13.76
N GLU A 107 -15.53 0.43 -14.12
CA GLU A 107 -14.34 1.09 -13.55
C GLU A 107 -14.46 1.30 -12.04
N LYS A 108 -15.62 1.76 -11.56
CA LYS A 108 -15.90 1.94 -10.12
C LYS A 108 -15.77 0.62 -9.38
N ARG A 109 -16.32 -0.47 -9.91
CA ARG A 109 -16.20 -1.81 -9.34
C ARG A 109 -14.75 -2.31 -9.29
N LEU A 110 -13.96 -2.05 -10.34
CA LEU A 110 -12.55 -2.42 -10.36
C LEU A 110 -11.72 -1.61 -9.36
N ARG A 111 -12.01 -0.31 -9.21
CA ARG A 111 -11.38 0.54 -8.18
C ARG A 111 -11.80 0.14 -6.76
N LEU A 112 -13.04 -0.30 -6.55
CA LEU A 112 -13.50 -0.89 -5.29
C LEU A 112 -12.77 -2.18 -4.94
N ILE A 113 -12.50 -3.05 -5.92
CA ILE A 113 -11.67 -4.25 -5.71
C ILE A 113 -10.25 -3.86 -5.32
N LYS A 114 -9.65 -2.85 -5.98
CA LYS A 114 -8.34 -2.31 -5.59
C LYS A 114 -8.34 -1.74 -4.17
N LEU A 115 -9.39 -1.01 -3.78
CA LEU A 115 -9.55 -0.51 -2.42
C LEU A 115 -9.56 -1.67 -1.41
N GLY A 116 -10.34 -2.72 -1.68
CA GLY A 116 -10.37 -3.91 -0.84
C GLY A 116 -8.99 -4.59 -0.72
N PHE A 117 -8.25 -4.65 -1.83
CA PHE A 117 -6.88 -5.16 -1.83
C PHE A 117 -5.94 -4.29 -0.98
N TYR A 118 -5.90 -2.97 -1.17
CA TYR A 118 -5.07 -2.09 -0.35
C TYR A 118 -5.47 -2.09 1.13
N LEU A 119 -6.75 -2.26 1.44
CA LEU A 119 -7.23 -2.40 2.81
C LEU A 119 -6.72 -3.70 3.45
N SER A 120 -6.78 -4.82 2.71
CA SER A 120 -6.21 -6.09 3.17
C SER A 120 -4.70 -5.98 3.40
N LEU A 121 -3.99 -5.31 2.49
CA LEU A 121 -2.55 -5.03 2.61
C LEU A 121 -2.25 -4.17 3.85
N PHE A 122 -3.08 -3.17 4.13
CA PHE A 122 -2.93 -2.28 5.28
C PHE A 122 -3.05 -3.04 6.61
N ILE A 123 -4.04 -3.94 6.73
CA ILE A 123 -4.22 -4.80 7.90
C ILE A 123 -2.98 -5.69 8.10
N VAL A 124 -2.50 -6.31 7.03
CA VAL A 124 -1.33 -7.18 7.06
C VAL A 124 -0.06 -6.41 7.50
N VAL A 125 0.14 -5.20 6.98
CA VAL A 125 1.27 -4.34 7.36
C VAL A 125 1.21 -3.95 8.84
N ILE A 126 0.03 -3.60 9.35
CA ILE A 126 -0.16 -3.31 10.79
C ILE A 126 0.18 -4.54 11.63
N PHE A 127 -0.33 -5.72 11.25
CA PHE A 127 -0.08 -6.94 12.01
C PHE A 127 1.43 -7.23 12.12
N ARG A 128 2.17 -7.12 11.01
CA ARG A 128 3.63 -7.30 10.99
C ARG A 128 4.40 -6.23 11.76
N LEU A 129 3.93 -4.98 11.70
CA LEU A 129 4.51 -3.88 12.49
C LEU A 129 4.38 -4.16 13.98
N VAL A 130 3.20 -4.61 14.43
CA VAL A 130 2.94 -4.95 15.84
C VAL A 130 3.76 -6.18 16.26
N GLU A 131 3.78 -7.24 15.45
CA GLU A 131 4.57 -8.45 15.72
C GLU A 131 6.06 -8.12 15.91
N THR A 132 6.63 -7.34 14.98
CA THR A 132 8.04 -6.92 15.05
C THR A 132 8.30 -5.99 16.24
N GLY A 133 7.37 -5.06 16.51
CA GLY A 133 7.48 -4.15 17.66
C GLY A 133 7.42 -4.88 19.00
N VAL A 134 6.51 -5.85 19.14
CA VAL A 134 6.41 -6.68 20.34
C VAL A 134 7.64 -7.58 20.49
N GLY A 135 8.14 -8.16 19.39
CA GLY A 135 9.36 -8.97 19.41
C GLY A 135 10.55 -8.22 20.00
N LEU A 136 10.73 -6.96 19.62
CA LEU A 136 11.81 -6.13 20.15
C LEU A 136 11.64 -5.75 21.61
N LEU A 137 10.40 -5.50 22.05
CA LEU A 137 10.13 -5.23 23.47
C LEU A 137 10.41 -6.47 24.34
N MET A 138 10.14 -7.66 23.83
CA MET A 138 10.42 -8.92 24.53
C MET A 138 11.93 -9.21 24.60
N GLU A 139 12.67 -8.91 23.54
CA GLU A 139 14.14 -9.10 23.49
C GLU A 139 14.86 -8.15 24.47
N GLU A 140 14.44 -6.87 24.56
CA GLU A 140 14.99 -5.92 25.52
C GLU A 140 14.77 -6.37 26.99
N HIS A 141 13.63 -7.00 27.27
CA HIS A 141 13.33 -7.52 28.61
C HIS A 141 14.14 -8.78 28.94
N GLY A 142 14.41 -9.64 27.95
CA GLY A 142 15.22 -10.85 28.11
C GLY A 142 16.66 -10.53 28.51
N ASP A 143 17.33 -9.65 27.76
CA ASP A 143 18.72 -9.24 28.03
C ASP A 143 18.88 -8.57 29.40
N THR A 144 17.88 -7.78 29.81
CA THR A 144 17.89 -7.09 31.11
C THR A 144 17.81 -8.08 32.27
N ILE A 145 17.05 -9.18 32.12
CA ILE A 145 16.93 -10.21 33.15
C ILE A 145 18.19 -11.06 33.23
N GLU A 146 18.74 -11.50 32.09
CA GLU A 146 20.00 -12.26 32.10
C GLU A 146 21.14 -11.47 32.75
N THR A 147 21.31 -10.20 32.38
CA THR A 147 22.36 -9.34 32.95
C THR A 147 22.22 -9.20 34.48
N LYS A 148 20.98 -9.08 34.99
CA LYS A 148 20.70 -9.02 36.44
C LYS A 148 20.96 -10.35 37.14
N VAL A 149 20.60 -11.47 36.52
CA VAL A 149 20.78 -12.81 37.10
C VAL A 149 22.27 -13.18 37.15
N PHE A 150 23.01 -12.98 36.06
CA PHE A 150 24.44 -13.26 36.03
C PHE A 150 25.25 -12.30 36.89
N GLY A 151 24.84 -11.04 37.02
CA GLY A 151 25.45 -10.09 37.95
C GLY A 151 25.30 -10.51 39.41
N ASN A 152 24.12 -10.98 39.83
CA ASN A 152 23.88 -11.47 41.19
C ASN A 152 24.57 -12.80 41.52
N MET A 153 24.99 -13.59 40.52
CA MET A 153 25.67 -14.88 40.74
C MET A 153 27.20 -14.73 40.83
N ALA A 154 27.73 -13.54 40.54
CA ALA A 154 29.16 -13.24 40.56
C ALA A 154 29.63 -12.52 41.84
N GLU A 155 28.70 -12.14 42.73
CA GLU A 155 28.95 -11.63 44.09
C GLU A 155 28.82 -12.75 45.14
#